data_AF-A0A519C0L6-F1
#
_entry.id   AF-A0A519C0L6-F1
#
_cell.length_a   1.000
_cell.length_b   1.000
_cell.length_c   1.000
_cell.angle_alpha   90.00
_cell.angle_beta   90.00
_cell.angle_gamma   90.00
#
_symmetry.space_group_name_H-M   'P 1'
#
loop_
_entity.id
_entity.type
_entity.pdbx_description
1 polymer ?
#
loop_
_entity_poly.entity_id
_entity_poly.type
_entity_poly.pdbx_seq_one_letter_code
_entity_poly.pdbx_strand_id
1 'polypeptide(L)'
;MVVAAGISVLGHKTTHLIEISNRFNPTNEGASFGNRTSITHDRYRFKNENNDPQSDPLRAWLAARISVALGVANGAKNGRVHPTPSQDACKFCRVAEICDVNLKEDN
;
A
#
# COMPACT_ATOMS: atom_id res chain seq x y z
N MET A 1 2.27 0.13 21.05
CA MET A 1 1.60 -0.98 20.34
C MET A 1 0.55 -0.40 19.40
N VAL A 2 0.65 -0.62 18.08
CA VAL A 2 -0.39 -0.23 17.11
C VAL A 2 -1.40 -1.37 17.03
N VAL A 3 -2.71 -1.09 17.14
CA VAL A 3 -3.77 -2.12 17.13
C VAL A 3 -4.76 -1.98 15.97
N ALA A 4 -4.76 -0.82 15.31
CA ALA A 4 -5.57 -0.53 14.13
C ALA A 4 -4.87 0.50 13.23
N ALA A 5 -5.20 0.50 11.95
CA ALA A 5 -4.77 1.51 10.97
C ALA A 5 -5.98 2.05 10.22
N GLY A 6 -6.08 3.38 10.12
CA GLY A 6 -7.15 4.06 9.40
C GLY A 6 -6.72 4.49 8.00
N ILE A 7 -7.57 4.28 7.00
CA ILE A 7 -7.41 4.80 5.63
C ILE A 7 -8.64 5.66 5.33
N SER A 8 -8.42 6.95 5.04
CA SER A 8 -9.49 7.86 4.63
C SER A 8 -9.49 7.99 3.11
N VAL A 9 -10.62 7.68 2.48
CA VAL A 9 -10.85 7.99 1.06
C VAL A 9 -11.57 9.32 0.97
N LEU A 10 -10.94 10.30 0.34
CA LEU A 10 -11.48 11.64 0.12
C LEU A 10 -11.99 11.73 -1.32
N GLY A 11 -13.31 11.92 -1.48
CA GLY A 11 -13.97 12.10 -2.78
C GLY A 11 -15.24 12.95 -2.60
N HIS A 12 -16.31 12.65 -3.34
CA HIS A 12 -17.61 13.30 -3.11
C HIS A 12 -18.18 12.99 -1.72
N LYS A 13 -17.85 11.82 -1.15
CA LYS A 13 -18.08 11.47 0.25
C LYS A 13 -16.76 11.06 0.89
N THR A 14 -16.57 11.44 2.15
CA THR A 14 -15.42 11.02 2.94
C THR A 14 -15.78 9.75 3.69
N THR A 15 -15.05 8.67 3.43
CA THR A 15 -15.22 7.39 4.15
C THR A 15 -13.93 7.10 4.91
N HIS A 16 -14.04 6.94 6.23
CA HIS A 16 -12.94 6.53 7.08
C HIS A 16 -13.00 5.03 7.29
N LEU A 17 -12.04 4.28 6.74
CA LEU A 17 -11.97 2.82 6.85
C LEU A 17 -10.95 2.45 7.92
N ILE A 18 -11.26 1.48 8.77
CA ILE A 18 -10.36 1.03 9.83
C ILE A 18 -10.11 -0.46 9.71
N GLU A 19 -8.84 -0.82 9.54
CA GLU A 19 -8.35 -2.20 9.63
C GLU A 19 -7.87 -2.44 11.07
N ILE A 20 -8.43 -3.46 11.73
CA ILE A 20 -8.13 -3.81 13.12
C ILE A 20 -7.39 -5.13 13.15
N SER A 21 -6.42 -5.25 14.06
CA SER A 21 -5.74 -6.53 14.29
C SER A 21 -6.73 -7.59 14.78
N ASN A 22 -6.64 -8.81 14.23
CA ASN A 22 -7.46 -9.94 14.69
C ASN A 22 -7.14 -10.34 16.16
N ARG A 23 -5.99 -9.90 16.67
CA ARG A 23 -5.57 -10.09 18.07
C ARG A 23 -6.17 -9.06 19.02
N PHE A 24 -6.88 -8.06 18.50
CA PHE A 24 -7.52 -7.01 19.28
C PHE A 24 -9.03 -7.11 19.11
N ASN A 25 -9.73 -7.54 20.16
CA ASN A 25 -11.18 -7.52 20.21
C ASN A 25 -11.64 -6.33 21.06
N PRO A 26 -12.11 -5.22 20.45
CA PRO A 26 -12.56 -4.07 21.21
C PRO A 26 -13.82 -4.42 22.01
N THR A 27 -13.72 -4.41 23.33
CA THR A 27 -14.82 -4.68 24.30
C THR A 27 -15.91 -3.59 24.29
N ASN A 28 -15.70 -2.50 23.58
CA ASN A 28 -16.57 -1.33 23.61
C ASN A 28 -17.58 -1.36 22.45
N GLU A 29 -18.80 -1.81 22.74
CA GLU A 29 -19.96 -1.79 21.83
C GLU A 29 -20.43 -0.36 21.44
N GLY A 30 -19.82 0.71 21.97
CA GLY A 30 -20.29 2.09 21.79
C GLY A 30 -19.38 3.06 21.03
N ALA A 31 -18.17 2.65 20.63
CA ALA A 31 -17.20 3.58 20.03
C ALA A 31 -17.17 3.48 18.50
N SER A 32 -17.79 4.45 17.83
CA SER A 32 -17.82 4.59 16.37
C SER A 32 -16.47 5.11 15.84
N PHE A 33 -15.53 4.19 15.62
CA PHE A 33 -14.25 4.50 14.97
C PHE A 33 -14.33 4.15 13.47
N GLY A 34 -14.91 5.05 12.67
CA GLY A 34 -15.06 4.85 11.23
C GLY A 34 -15.78 3.54 10.85
N ASN A 35 -15.64 3.15 9.59
CA ASN A 35 -16.19 1.90 9.06
C ASN A 35 -15.12 0.81 9.13
N ARG A 36 -15.38 -0.26 9.90
CA ARG A 36 -14.41 -1.36 10.05
C ARG A 36 -14.37 -2.19 8.78
N THR A 37 -13.17 -2.52 8.34
CA THR A 37 -12.94 -3.32 7.13
C THR A 37 -11.94 -4.44 7.38
N SER A 38 -12.00 -5.45 6.50
CA SER A 38 -11.10 -6.62 6.48
C SER A 38 -10.35 -6.72 5.16
N ILE A 39 -10.08 -5.60 4.48
CA ILE A 39 -9.45 -5.55 3.15
C ILE A 39 -8.07 -6.19 3.17
N THR A 40 -7.37 -6.12 4.31
CA THR A 40 -6.03 -6.71 4.45
C THR A 40 -6.04 -8.24 4.56
N HIS A 41 -7.15 -8.86 4.96
CA HIS A 41 -7.23 -10.28 5.30
C HIS A 41 -6.91 -11.20 4.13
N ASP A 42 -7.47 -10.94 2.95
CA ASP A 42 -7.29 -11.81 1.79
C ASP A 42 -6.12 -11.38 0.89
N ARG A 43 -5.45 -10.27 1.22
CA ARG A 43 -4.48 -9.61 0.32
C ARG A 43 -3.04 -9.67 0.82
N TYR A 44 -2.83 -9.86 2.13
CA TYR A 44 -1.50 -9.78 2.71
C TYR A 44 -1.22 -10.97 3.62
N ARG A 45 -0.05 -11.57 3.41
CA ARG A 45 0.55 -12.62 4.23
C ARG A 45 2.04 -12.35 4.40
N PHE A 46 2.67 -12.92 5.41
CA PHE A 46 4.12 -12.93 5.45
C PHE A 46 4.68 -13.84 4.35
N LYS A 47 5.88 -13.49 3.87
CA LYS A 47 6.53 -14.18 2.74
C LYS A 47 6.82 -15.66 3.02
N ASN A 48 6.99 -16.02 4.29
CA ASN A 48 7.26 -17.38 4.74
C ASN A 48 6.00 -18.21 5.01
N GLU A 49 4.81 -17.65 4.83
CA GLU A 49 3.54 -18.39 4.98
C GLU A 49 3.12 -19.05 3.66
N ASN A 50 2.24 -20.05 3.75
CA ASN A 50 1.62 -20.68 2.59
C ASN A 50 0.33 -19.94 2.19
N ASN A 51 -0.55 -20.58 1.42
CA ASN A 51 -1.83 -19.98 1.00
C ASN A 51 -2.90 -19.95 2.11
N ASP A 52 -2.59 -20.46 3.30
CA ASP A 52 -3.45 -20.46 4.48
C ASP A 52 -2.73 -19.73 5.65
N PRO A 53 -2.59 -18.39 5.56
CA PRO A 53 -1.80 -17.62 6.51
C PRO A 53 -2.43 -17.63 7.91
N GLN A 54 -1.60 -17.81 8.93
CA GLN A 54 -2.02 -17.83 10.34
C GLN A 54 -1.69 -16.51 11.05
N SER A 55 -0.94 -15.64 10.38
CA SER A 55 -0.53 -14.35 10.91
C SER A 55 -1.68 -13.33 10.97
N ASP A 56 -1.45 -12.26 11.74
CA ASP A 56 -2.35 -11.11 11.74
C ASP A 56 -2.24 -10.37 10.39
N PRO A 57 -3.34 -10.25 9.62
CA PRO A 57 -3.26 -9.68 8.28
C PRO A 57 -2.85 -8.20 8.26
N LEU A 58 -3.25 -7.44 9.30
CA LEU A 58 -2.82 -6.05 9.46
C LEU A 58 -1.31 -5.95 9.65
N ARG A 59 -0.68 -6.86 10.42
CA ARG A 59 0.78 -6.94 10.54
C ARG A 59 1.43 -7.31 9.22
N ALA A 60 0.90 -8.29 8.51
CA ALA A 60 1.44 -8.72 7.22
C ALA A 60 1.42 -7.56 6.20
N TRP A 61 0.31 -6.81 6.16
CA TRP A 61 0.19 -5.60 5.34
C TRP A 61 1.24 -4.54 5.69
N LEU A 62 1.39 -4.22 6.98
CA LEU A 62 2.36 -3.23 7.43
C LEU A 62 3.79 -3.64 7.08
N ALA A 63 4.13 -4.92 7.30
CA ALA A 63 5.44 -5.46 6.96
C ALA A 63 5.72 -5.41 5.46
N ALA A 64 4.71 -5.69 4.62
CA ALA A 64 4.82 -5.54 3.17
C ALA A 64 5.12 -4.09 2.77
N ARG A 65 4.40 -3.11 3.33
CA ARG A 65 4.63 -1.68 3.07
C ARG A 65 6.03 -1.22 3.47
N ILE A 66 6.48 -1.60 4.67
CA ILE A 66 7.84 -1.27 5.15
C ILE A 66 8.90 -1.91 4.27
N SER A 67 8.71 -3.18 3.89
CA SER A 67 9.64 -3.90 3.01
C SER A 67 9.78 -3.22 1.65
N VAL A 68 8.67 -2.75 1.06
CA VAL A 68 8.70 -2.01 -0.21
C VAL A 68 9.40 -0.67 -0.02
N ALA A 69 9.06 0.10 1.01
CA ALA A 69 9.69 1.41 1.25
C ALA A 69 11.20 1.29 1.43
N LEU A 70 11.65 0.33 2.25
CA LEU A 70 13.08 0.07 2.45
C LEU A 70 13.75 -0.43 1.17
N GLY A 71 13.09 -1.30 0.41
CA GLY A 71 13.58 -1.79 -0.88
C GLY A 71 13.78 -0.65 -1.89
N VAL A 72 12.83 0.28 -1.98
CA VAL A 72 12.91 1.46 -2.85
C VAL A 72 14.04 2.39 -2.39
N ALA A 73 14.14 2.68 -1.10
CA ALA A 73 15.20 3.54 -0.56
C ALA A 73 16.60 2.94 -0.81
N ASN A 74 16.76 1.64 -0.58
CA ASN A 74 18.01 0.93 -0.85
C ASN A 74 18.29 0.85 -2.37
N GLY A 75 17.27 0.67 -3.21
CA GLY A 75 17.41 0.71 -4.66
C GLY A 75 17.94 2.06 -5.14
N ALA A 76 17.32 3.15 -4.68
CA ALA A 76 17.74 4.51 -4.99
C ALA A 76 19.17 4.81 -4.52
N LYS A 77 19.54 4.37 -3.31
CA LYS A 77 20.92 4.49 -2.78
C LYS A 77 21.95 3.80 -3.70
N ASN A 78 21.56 2.70 -4.35
CA ASN A 78 22.42 1.95 -5.27
C ASN A 78 22.28 2.41 -6.73
N GLY A 79 21.65 3.56 -6.99
CA GLY A 79 21.47 4.10 -8.35
C GLY A 79 20.47 3.34 -9.21
N ARG A 80 19.64 2.47 -8.64
CA ARG A 80 18.62 1.73 -9.39
C ARG A 80 17.42 2.63 -9.68
N VAL A 81 17.11 2.81 -10.95
CA VAL A 81 15.91 3.52 -11.41
C VAL A 81 15.03 2.51 -12.15
N HIS A 82 13.77 2.38 -11.75
CA HIS A 82 12.78 1.51 -12.39
C HIS A 82 11.64 2.38 -12.95
N PRO A 83 11.85 3.03 -14.10
CA PRO A 83 10.79 3.81 -14.75
C PRO A 83 9.63 2.89 -15.13
N THR A 84 8.40 3.37 -14.94
CA THR A 84 7.16 2.69 -15.35
C THR A 84 6.49 3.51 -16.46
N PRO A 85 7.05 3.51 -17.69
CA PRO A 85 6.56 4.36 -18.76
C PRO A 85 5.18 3.89 -19.23
N SER A 86 4.31 4.86 -19.48
CA SER A 86 3.08 4.73 -20.27
C SER A 86 2.89 6.03 -21.06
N GLN A 87 2.06 6.04 -22.12
CA GLN A 87 1.80 7.27 -22.88
C GLN A 87 1.29 8.38 -21.96
N ASP A 88 0.31 8.10 -21.10
CA ASP A 88 -0.23 9.06 -20.13
C ASP A 88 0.81 9.54 -19.12
N ALA A 89 1.65 8.63 -18.58
CA ALA A 89 2.65 8.99 -17.58
C ALA A 89 3.80 9.80 -18.19
N CYS A 90 4.25 9.45 -19.40
CA CYS A 90 5.35 10.12 -20.07
C CYS A 90 4.95 11.54 -20.52
N LYS A 91 3.70 11.74 -20.96
CA LYS A 91 3.17 13.04 -21.40
C LYS A 91 3.34 14.16 -20.37
N PHE A 92 3.24 13.84 -19.07
CA PHE A 92 3.35 14.81 -17.98
C PHE A 92 4.66 14.67 -17.17
N CYS A 93 5.56 13.76 -17.56
CA CYS A 93 6.82 13.55 -16.86
C CYS A 93 7.86 14.61 -17.25
N ARG A 94 8.26 15.46 -16.29
CA ARG A 94 9.23 16.55 -16.51
C ARG A 94 10.61 16.09 -16.98
N VAL A 95 10.95 14.82 -16.76
CA VAL A 95 12.24 14.23 -17.15
C VAL A 95 12.10 13.24 -18.31
N ALA A 96 10.98 13.28 -19.04
CA ALA A 96 10.72 12.36 -20.14
C ALA A 96 11.80 12.42 -21.23
N GLU A 97 12.35 13.60 -21.52
CA GLU A 97 13.37 13.76 -22.57
C GLU A 97 14.70 13.08 -22.25
N ILE A 98 15.04 12.94 -20.97
CA ILE A 98 16.29 12.29 -20.52
C ILE A 98 16.07 10.83 -20.10
N CYS A 99 14.83 10.33 -20.17
CA CYS A 99 14.49 8.97 -19.78
C CYS A 99 14.57 8.04 -21.00
N ASP A 100 15.49 7.08 -20.98
CA ASP A 100 15.75 6.17 -22.10
C ASP A 100 14.55 5.29 -22.51
N VAL A 101 13.55 5.17 -21.64
CA VAL A 101 12.34 4.35 -21.88
C VAL A 101 11.08 5.19 -22.11
N ASN A 102 11.23 6.48 -22.43
CA ASN A 102 10.11 7.36 -22.75
C ASN A 102 9.27 6.84 -23.93
N LEU A 103 7.95 6.81 -23.76
CA LEU A 103 7.00 6.47 -24.82
C LEU A 103 6.38 7.76 -25.37
N LYS A 104 6.68 8.08 -26.63
CA LYS A 104 6.04 9.18 -27.39
C LYS A 104 4.85 8.63 -28.17
N GLU A 105 3.85 9.47 -28.42
CA GLU A 105 2.82 9.15 -29.42
C GLU A 105 3.46 9.29 -30.80
N ASP A 106 3.50 8.20 -31.57
CA ASP A 106 3.91 8.23 -32.97
C ASP A 106 2.75 8.87 -33.76
N ASN A 107 2.96 10.10 -34.23
CA ASN A 107 2.06 10.78 -35.18
C ASN A 107 2.31 10.31 -36.61
#